data_AF-A0A8T4NZV7-F1
#
_entry.id   AF-A0A8T4NZV7-F1
#
_cell.length_a   1.000
_cell.length_b   1.000
_cell.length_c   1.000
_cell.angle_alpha   90.00
_cell.angle_beta   90.00
_cell.angle_gamma   90.00
#
_symmetry.space_group_name_H-M   'P 1'
#
loop_
_entity.id
_entity.type
_entity.pdbx_description
1 polymer ?
#
loop_
_entity_poly.entity_id
_entity_poly.type
_entity_poly.pdbx_seq_one_letter_code
_entity_poly.pdbx_strand_id
1 'polypeptide(L)'
;MGFKNFLISIIKSLIAFLIVTIVFSTITLNLPNLMKNVFGDIFAYASPDAQKQAVSKLAETCSSLDKGEGIVTISQICSNRSLLDSMKENCRDYRELKRKGVKIENDAQVRETCMQVESGEIENSCSRLEGSTLPDFSNIGAVCKDYKAGLISDREFFFNVIGGALPANLDAPRIGALDKYNEVLNYLNKNKIIYFLILLALLAVLWLLVMSLELFLVILSQISFSLGVLIMLPYLGIIVYENLVGIDTTPILGSMFGSGAIFGFKAILSVILLMFLRTYSSFIVAFGIVFLAIGIAGRFYWFSSKKNVKSTELPKPEAKPKPGKRKKS
;
A
#
# COMPACT_ATOMS: atom_id res chain seq x y z
N MET A 1 -30.81 -30.34 -4.13
CA MET A 1 -29.32 -30.26 -4.13
C MET A 1 -28.83 -30.82 -2.80
N GLY A 2 -28.05 -31.91 -2.79
CA GLY A 2 -27.69 -32.62 -1.56
C GLY A 2 -26.63 -31.90 -0.71
N PHE A 3 -26.67 -32.13 0.61
CA PHE A 3 -25.77 -31.60 1.64
C PHE A 3 -24.27 -31.72 1.27
N LYS A 4 -23.88 -32.81 0.60
CA LYS A 4 -22.53 -33.04 0.06
C LYS A 4 -22.07 -31.95 -0.92
N ASN A 5 -22.92 -31.53 -1.85
CA ASN A 5 -22.57 -30.50 -2.83
C ASN A 5 -22.45 -29.12 -2.19
N PHE A 6 -23.26 -28.86 -1.17
CA PHE A 6 -23.17 -27.65 -0.36
C PHE A 6 -21.83 -27.58 0.40
N LEU A 7 -21.44 -28.66 1.07
CA LEU A 7 -20.13 -28.76 1.76
C LEU A 7 -18.95 -28.57 0.82
N ILE A 8 -18.97 -29.22 -0.35
CA ILE A 8 -17.92 -29.06 -1.38
C ILE A 8 -17.83 -27.58 -1.81
N SER A 9 -18.98 -26.91 -2.00
CA SER A 9 -18.99 -25.49 -2.38
C SER A 9 -18.39 -24.59 -1.29
N ILE A 10 -18.69 -24.85 -0.01
CA ILE A 10 -18.13 -24.08 1.11
C ILE A 10 -16.61 -24.26 1.17
N ILE A 11 -16.14 -25.51 1.15
CA ILE A 11 -14.70 -25.82 1.24
C ILE A 11 -13.95 -25.21 0.07
N LYS A 12 -14.51 -25.28 -1.14
CA LYS A 12 -13.97 -24.64 -2.34
C LYS A 12 -13.76 -23.14 -2.12
N SER A 13 -14.77 -22.44 -1.59
CA SER A 13 -14.69 -21.00 -1.32
C SER A 13 -13.68 -20.68 -0.21
N LEU A 14 -13.61 -21.49 0.85
CA LEU A 14 -12.64 -21.31 1.93
C LEU A 14 -11.20 -21.48 1.43
N ILE A 15 -10.93 -22.48 0.59
CA ILE A 15 -9.62 -22.68 -0.04
C ILE A 15 -9.24 -21.46 -0.88
N ALA A 16 -10.16 -20.98 -1.73
CA ALA A 16 -9.89 -19.82 -2.55
C ALA A 16 -9.62 -18.56 -1.70
N PHE A 17 -10.45 -18.30 -0.69
CA PHE A 17 -10.27 -17.16 0.22
C PHE A 17 -8.94 -17.21 0.96
N LEU A 18 -8.55 -18.40 1.44
CA LEU A 18 -7.32 -18.57 2.21
C LEU A 18 -6.08 -18.39 1.33
N ILE A 19 -6.10 -18.90 0.09
CA ILE A 19 -5.01 -18.67 -0.88
C ILE A 19 -4.88 -17.18 -1.22
N VAL A 20 -6.00 -16.48 -1.51
CA VAL A 20 -6.00 -15.03 -1.78
C VAL A 20 -5.43 -14.26 -0.59
N THR A 21 -5.87 -14.60 0.63
CA THR A 21 -5.39 -13.96 1.85
C THR A 21 -3.88 -14.14 2.01
N ILE A 22 -3.33 -15.34 1.76
CA ILE A 22 -1.89 -15.58 1.82
C ILE A 22 -1.13 -14.74 0.77
N VAL A 23 -1.61 -14.75 -0.48
CA VAL A 23 -0.98 -14.02 -1.58
C VAL A 23 -0.95 -12.51 -1.31
N PHE A 24 -2.07 -11.92 -0.91
CA PHE A 24 -2.16 -10.48 -0.66
C PHE A 24 -1.57 -10.04 0.68
N SER A 25 -1.62 -10.87 1.74
CA SER A 25 -1.01 -10.56 3.05
C SER A 25 0.50 -10.38 2.98
N THR A 26 1.16 -10.95 1.97
CA THR A 26 2.60 -10.82 1.78
C THR A 26 3.02 -9.38 1.39
N ILE A 27 2.11 -8.60 0.79
CA ILE A 27 2.38 -7.20 0.37
C ILE A 27 1.93 -6.18 1.41
N THR A 28 0.88 -6.48 2.16
CA THR A 28 0.35 -5.59 3.22
C THR A 28 1.35 -5.33 4.35
N LEU A 29 2.34 -6.22 4.52
CA LEU A 29 3.40 -6.12 5.53
C LEU A 29 4.38 -4.97 5.29
N ASN A 30 4.30 -4.29 4.15
CA ASN A 30 5.16 -3.16 3.80
C ASN A 30 4.38 -1.84 3.70
N LEU A 31 3.28 -1.69 4.45
CA LEU A 31 2.39 -0.53 4.39
C LEU A 31 3.14 0.84 4.49
N PRO A 32 4.16 1.03 5.36
CA PRO A 32 4.91 2.29 5.40
C PRO A 32 5.68 2.56 4.09
N ASN A 33 6.29 1.52 3.52
CA ASN A 33 6.97 1.59 2.23
C ASN A 33 5.97 1.77 1.08
N LEU A 34 4.77 1.21 1.19
CA LEU A 34 3.69 1.38 0.21
C LEU A 34 3.21 2.84 0.22
N MET A 35 2.96 3.42 1.40
CA MET A 35 2.56 4.82 1.55
C MET A 35 3.63 5.80 1.07
N LYS A 36 4.89 5.59 1.46
CA LYS A 36 6.03 6.42 1.01
C LYS A 36 6.12 6.48 -0.51
N ASN A 37 5.87 5.35 -1.15
CA ASN A 37 5.91 5.27 -2.59
C ASN A 37 4.64 5.82 -3.29
N VAL A 38 3.46 5.73 -2.65
CA VAL A 38 2.22 6.30 -3.17
C VAL A 38 2.35 7.82 -3.34
N PHE A 39 3.07 8.53 -2.46
CA PHE A 39 3.36 9.96 -2.67
C PHE A 39 4.16 10.22 -3.96
N GLY A 40 4.99 9.27 -4.34
CA GLY A 40 5.71 9.30 -5.59
C GLY A 40 4.91 9.12 -6.84
N ASP A 41 3.97 8.19 -6.74
CA ASP A 41 3.04 7.94 -7.81
C ASP A 41 2.07 9.13 -7.90
N ILE A 42 1.66 9.73 -6.78
CA ILE A 42 0.91 11.00 -6.77
C ILE A 42 1.66 12.12 -7.48
N PHE A 43 2.98 12.24 -7.28
CA PHE A 43 3.78 13.22 -8.00
C PHE A 43 3.90 12.87 -9.49
N ALA A 44 4.22 11.62 -9.83
CA ALA A 44 4.46 11.19 -11.20
C ALA A 44 3.21 11.23 -12.10
N TYR A 45 2.03 10.96 -11.54
CA TYR A 45 0.74 11.00 -12.26
C TYR A 45 0.03 12.37 -12.19
N ALA A 46 0.66 13.38 -11.57
CA ALA A 46 0.16 14.75 -11.61
C ALA A 46 0.63 15.46 -12.89
N SER A 47 -0.09 16.51 -13.30
CA SER A 47 0.30 17.31 -14.46
C SER A 47 1.68 17.97 -14.26
N PRO A 48 2.46 18.20 -15.33
CA PRO A 48 3.77 18.84 -15.24
C PRO A 48 3.73 20.19 -14.53
N ASP A 49 2.66 20.96 -14.71
CA ASP A 49 2.48 22.26 -14.07
C ASP A 49 2.26 22.12 -12.55
N ALA A 50 1.51 21.12 -12.11
CA ALA A 50 1.30 20.86 -10.70
C ALA A 50 2.55 20.27 -10.02
N GLN A 51 3.31 19.43 -10.74
CA GLN A 51 4.63 18.96 -10.30
C GLN A 51 5.58 20.14 -10.05
N LYS A 52 5.70 21.04 -11.04
CA LYS A 52 6.52 22.26 -10.94
C LYS A 52 6.05 23.16 -9.82
N GLN A 53 4.74 23.36 -9.65
CA GLN A 53 4.19 24.20 -8.59
C GLN A 53 4.49 23.62 -7.20
N ALA A 54 4.34 22.31 -7.02
CA ALA A 54 4.69 21.62 -5.78
C ALA A 54 6.18 21.77 -5.44
N VAL A 55 7.05 21.49 -6.42
CA VAL A 55 8.51 21.63 -6.27
C VAL A 55 8.90 23.08 -6.01
N SER A 56 8.31 24.04 -6.72
CA SER A 56 8.57 25.47 -6.53
C SER A 56 8.21 25.93 -5.12
N LYS A 57 7.05 25.52 -4.59
CA LYS A 57 6.64 25.86 -3.22
C LYS A 57 7.55 25.23 -2.17
N LEU A 58 7.95 23.97 -2.37
CA LEU A 58 8.91 23.30 -1.49
C LEU A 58 10.30 23.94 -1.55
N ALA A 59 10.77 24.30 -2.74
CA ALA A 59 12.05 24.97 -2.95
C ALA A 59 12.06 26.39 -2.37
N GLU A 60 10.94 27.12 -2.46
CA GLU A 60 10.77 28.42 -1.80
C GLU A 60 10.85 28.27 -0.27
N THR A 61 10.20 27.24 0.27
CA THR A 61 10.29 26.90 1.70
C THR A 61 11.73 26.56 2.10
N CYS A 62 12.45 25.74 1.31
CA CYS A 62 13.88 25.47 1.49
C CYS A 62 14.74 26.74 1.45
N SER A 63 14.42 27.70 0.58
CA SER A 63 15.16 28.96 0.49
C SER A 63 14.95 29.86 1.70
N SER A 64 13.78 29.80 2.35
CA SER A 64 13.53 30.49 3.61
C SER A 64 14.28 29.88 4.80
N LEU A 65 14.53 28.56 4.75
CA LEU A 65 15.36 27.85 5.74
C LEU A 65 16.84 28.23 5.61
N ASP A 66 17.37 28.32 4.38
CA ASP A 66 18.76 28.75 4.12
C ASP A 66 19.03 30.23 4.43
N LYS A 67 18.03 31.11 4.29
CA LYS A 67 18.16 32.52 4.65
C LYS A 67 18.20 32.75 6.16
N GLY A 68 17.93 31.72 6.96
CA GLY A 68 18.03 31.71 8.41
C GLY A 68 19.26 30.95 8.90
N GLU A 69 20.47 31.33 8.49
CA GLU A 69 21.75 30.79 8.99
C GLU A 69 21.98 30.93 10.53
N GLY A 70 20.96 31.29 11.31
CA GLY A 70 21.01 31.34 12.77
C GLY A 70 19.70 31.03 13.49
N ILE A 71 18.66 30.53 12.81
CA ILE A 71 17.38 30.22 13.45
C ILE A 71 17.35 28.73 13.81
N VAL A 72 17.80 28.41 15.01
CA VAL A 72 17.59 27.09 15.61
C VAL A 72 16.08 26.87 15.73
N THR A 73 15.53 25.89 15.03
CA THR A 73 14.09 25.63 15.07
C THR A 73 13.69 25.08 16.43
N ILE A 74 12.46 25.35 16.88
CA ILE A 74 11.93 24.80 18.15
C ILE A 74 12.09 23.26 18.19
N SER A 75 11.95 22.58 17.05
CA SER A 75 12.20 21.13 16.94
C SER A 75 13.65 20.71 17.23
N GLN A 76 14.64 21.50 16.82
CA GLN A 76 16.06 21.26 17.14
C GLN A 76 16.37 21.55 18.62
N ILE A 77 15.74 22.59 19.19
CA ILE A 77 15.84 22.91 20.62
C ILE A 77 15.21 21.79 21.48
N CYS A 78 14.06 21.27 21.06
CA CYS A 78 13.35 20.21 21.78
C CYS A 78 14.01 18.83 21.63
N SER A 79 14.73 18.57 20.54
CA SER A 79 15.43 17.30 20.30
C SER A 79 16.83 17.25 20.92
N ASN A 80 17.41 18.40 21.31
CA ASN A 80 18.73 18.48 21.91
C ASN A 80 18.72 19.28 23.23
N ARG A 81 18.72 18.56 24.36
CA ARG A 81 18.76 19.18 25.70
C ARG A 81 19.97 20.09 25.93
N SER A 82 21.13 19.78 25.33
CA SER A 82 22.32 20.62 25.50
C SER A 82 22.20 21.97 24.78
N LEU A 83 21.39 22.04 23.71
CA LEU A 83 21.09 23.31 23.02
C LEU A 83 20.17 24.19 23.87
N LEU A 84 19.14 23.61 24.50
CA LEU A 84 18.26 24.35 25.42
C LEU A 84 19.03 24.87 26.64
N ASP A 85 19.91 24.05 27.22
CA ASP A 85 20.73 24.46 28.36
C ASP A 85 21.72 25.57 27.96
N SER A 86 22.33 25.47 26.78
CA SER A 86 23.19 26.52 26.22
C SER A 86 22.42 27.83 25.96
N MET A 87 21.16 27.76 25.52
CA MET A 87 20.32 28.96 25.37
C MET A 87 19.99 29.61 26.72
N LYS A 88 19.73 28.82 27.77
CA LYS A 88 19.52 29.34 29.14
C LYS A 88 20.78 30.01 29.69
N GLU A 89 21.95 29.42 29.44
CA GLU A 89 23.25 29.97 29.84
C GLU A 89 23.54 31.29 29.10
N ASN A 90 23.35 31.33 27.78
CA ASN A 90 23.49 32.54 26.98
C ASN A 90 22.55 33.67 27.45
N CYS A 91 21.33 33.35 27.90
CA CYS A 91 20.41 34.34 28.46
C CYS A 91 20.87 34.88 29.82
N ARG A 92 21.47 34.03 30.67
CA ARG A 92 22.08 34.47 31.93
C ARG A 92 23.27 35.41 31.65
N ASP A 93 24.12 35.06 30.70
CA ASP A 93 25.29 35.86 30.32
C ASP A 93 24.87 37.20 29.70
N TYR A 94 23.87 37.20 28.83
CA TYR A 94 23.26 38.43 28.30
C TYR A 94 22.77 39.37 29.42
N ARG A 95 22.09 38.85 30.44
CA ARG A 95 21.62 39.65 31.59
C ARG A 95 22.79 40.22 32.38
N GLU A 96 23.87 39.45 32.55
CA GLU A 96 25.05 39.90 33.27
C GLU A 96 25.81 40.99 32.50
N LEU A 97 25.98 40.82 31.19
CA LEU A 97 26.57 41.83 30.30
C LEU A 97 25.75 43.13 30.27
N LYS A 98 24.41 43.01 30.25
CA LYS A 98 23.51 44.17 30.32
C LYS A 98 23.58 44.90 31.66
N ARG A 99 23.72 44.16 32.78
CA ARG A 99 23.96 44.76 34.12
C ARG A 99 25.30 45.47 34.21
N LYS A 100 26.31 44.99 33.49
CA LYS A 100 27.64 45.61 33.40
C LYS A 100 27.70 46.78 32.41
N GLY A 101 26.59 47.15 31.77
CA GLY A 101 26.51 48.28 30.85
C GLY A 101 27.18 48.04 29.50
N VAL A 102 27.44 46.78 29.14
CA VAL A 102 28.05 46.42 27.85
C VAL A 102 27.01 46.59 26.75
N LYS A 103 27.37 47.27 25.66
CA LYS A 103 26.53 47.35 24.46
C LYS A 103 26.54 46.00 23.74
N ILE A 104 25.36 45.45 23.49
CA ILE A 104 25.15 44.17 22.83
C ILE A 104 24.55 44.43 21.45
N GLU A 105 25.18 43.92 20.40
CA GLU A 105 24.61 43.91 19.06
C GLU A 105 23.35 43.02 19.03
N ASN A 106 22.30 43.48 18.32
CA ASN A 106 21.01 42.78 18.23
C ASN A 106 20.25 42.60 19.57
N ASP A 107 20.37 43.57 20.50
CA ASP A 107 19.72 43.57 21.83
C ASP A 107 18.22 43.24 21.79
N ALA A 108 17.49 43.70 20.76
CA ALA A 108 16.06 43.43 20.62
C ALA A 108 15.76 41.94 20.37
N GLN A 109 16.54 41.28 19.49
CA GLN A 109 16.35 39.88 19.12
C GLN A 109 16.78 38.92 20.24
N VAL A 110 17.89 39.23 20.91
CA VAL A 110 18.37 38.45 22.07
C VAL A 110 17.41 38.58 23.25
N ARG A 111 16.87 39.79 23.48
CA ARG A 111 15.86 40.02 24.52
C ARG A 111 14.57 39.23 24.28
N GLU A 112 14.07 39.20 23.04
CA GLU A 112 12.87 38.45 22.68
C GLU A 112 13.08 36.94 22.87
N THR A 113 14.20 36.41 22.38
CA THR A 113 14.56 34.99 22.53
C THR A 113 14.68 34.60 24.01
N CYS A 114 15.33 35.43 24.83
CA CYS A 114 15.46 35.16 26.26
C CYS A 114 14.14 35.27 27.02
N MET A 115 13.22 36.16 26.61
CA MET A 115 11.87 36.17 27.19
C MET A 115 11.11 34.88 26.91
N GLN A 116 11.23 34.30 25.71
CA GLN A 116 10.58 33.04 25.34
C GLN A 116 11.19 31.80 26.04
N VAL A 117 12.51 31.82 26.30
CA VAL A 117 13.20 30.79 27.10
C VAL A 117 12.81 30.91 28.58
N GLU A 118 12.86 32.11 29.16
CA GLU A 118 12.58 32.37 30.58
C GLU A 118 11.09 32.21 30.94
N SER A 119 10.18 32.48 30.01
CA SER A 119 8.73 32.30 30.21
C SER A 119 8.28 30.84 30.22
N GLY A 120 9.19 29.91 29.88
CA GLY A 120 8.87 28.50 29.69
C GLY A 120 8.04 28.23 28.44
N GLU A 121 7.90 29.19 27.52
CA GLU A 121 7.12 29.02 26.28
C GLU A 121 7.76 27.97 25.35
N ILE A 122 9.10 27.92 25.31
CA ILE A 122 9.85 26.88 24.59
C ILE A 122 9.72 25.52 25.26
N GLU A 123 9.84 25.44 26.59
CA GLU A 123 9.64 24.18 27.34
C GLU A 123 8.20 23.67 27.20
N ASN A 124 7.21 24.54 27.29
CA ASN A 124 5.80 24.20 27.05
C ASN A 124 5.56 23.72 25.61
N SER A 125 6.28 24.30 24.64
CA SER A 125 6.25 23.84 23.25
C SER A 125 6.88 22.45 23.11
N CYS A 126 8.00 22.18 23.79
CA CYS A 126 8.64 20.86 23.80
C CYS A 126 7.80 19.80 24.52
N SER A 127 7.19 20.11 25.66
CA SER A 127 6.29 19.22 26.40
C SER A 127 5.02 18.88 25.60
N ARG A 128 4.52 19.82 24.78
CA ARG A 128 3.44 19.56 23.82
C ARG A 128 3.86 18.64 22.66
N LEU A 129 5.16 18.56 22.38
CA LEU A 129 5.75 17.75 21.32
C LEU A 129 6.26 16.39 21.81
N GLU A 130 6.42 16.16 23.12
CA GLU A 130 6.92 14.91 23.74
C GLU A 130 6.05 13.66 23.48
N GLY A 131 4.90 13.79 22.83
CA GLY A 131 4.04 12.68 22.38
C GLY A 131 4.03 12.43 20.87
N SER A 132 4.70 13.27 20.08
CA SER A 132 4.73 13.22 18.62
C SER A 132 6.16 13.11 18.13
N THR A 133 6.45 12.12 17.28
CA THR A 133 7.71 12.02 16.55
C THR A 133 7.91 13.30 15.75
N LEU A 134 8.80 14.17 16.24
CA LEU A 134 9.14 15.41 15.56
C LEU A 134 9.78 15.09 14.19
N PRO A 135 9.37 15.77 13.11
CA PRO A 135 10.05 15.64 11.83
C PRO A 135 11.51 16.05 12.01
N ASP A 136 12.44 15.21 11.56
CA ASP A 136 13.85 15.55 11.58
C ASP A 136 14.18 16.49 10.41
N PHE A 137 14.10 17.79 10.69
CA PHE A 137 14.36 18.85 9.71
C PHE A 137 15.84 18.94 9.29
N SER A 138 16.77 18.27 9.99
CA SER A 138 18.19 18.25 9.59
C SER A 138 18.39 17.56 8.24
N ASN A 139 17.62 16.49 7.99
CA ASN A 139 17.60 15.78 6.72
C ASN A 139 16.98 16.63 5.60
N ILE A 140 15.98 17.46 5.92
CA ILE A 140 15.34 18.35 4.95
C ILE A 140 16.32 19.42 4.47
N GLY A 141 17.14 19.99 5.37
CA GLY A 141 18.17 20.97 5.00
C GLY A 141 19.23 20.40 4.04
N ALA A 142 19.72 19.18 4.28
CA ALA A 142 20.64 18.50 3.38
C ALA A 142 20.02 18.25 1.99
N VAL A 143 18.77 17.78 1.96
CA VAL A 143 18.01 17.54 0.73
C VAL A 143 17.78 18.85 -0.06
N CYS A 144 17.49 19.96 0.62
CA CYS A 144 17.37 21.27 0.00
C CYS A 144 18.68 21.72 -0.67
N LYS A 145 19.83 21.45 -0.04
CA LYS A 145 21.15 21.78 -0.56
C LYS A 145 21.49 20.93 -1.79
N ASP A 146 21.24 19.63 -1.73
CA ASP A 146 21.48 18.70 -2.85
C ASP A 146 20.61 19.06 -4.06
N TYR A 147 19.35 19.48 -3.84
CA TYR A 147 18.48 19.93 -4.91
C TYR A 147 18.98 21.22 -5.56
N LYS A 148 19.37 22.24 -4.77
CA LYS A 148 19.96 23.48 -5.30
C LYS A 148 21.26 23.25 -6.05
N ALA A 149 22.04 22.26 -5.65
CA ALA A 149 23.26 21.85 -6.33
C ALA A 149 23.00 21.02 -7.61
N GLY A 150 21.74 20.71 -7.93
CA GLY A 150 21.36 19.90 -9.09
C GLY A 150 21.75 18.42 -8.96
N LEU A 151 22.02 17.94 -7.74
CA LEU A 151 22.44 16.56 -7.48
C LEU A 151 21.26 15.59 -7.43
N ILE A 152 20.05 16.08 -7.17
CA ILE A 152 18.81 15.29 -7.12
C ILE A 152 17.74 15.89 -8.01
N SER A 153 16.88 15.02 -8.56
CA SER A 153 15.77 15.42 -9.44
C SER A 153 14.58 16.02 -8.67
N ASP A 154 13.72 16.78 -9.35
CA ASP A 154 12.44 17.32 -8.83
C ASP A 154 11.62 16.28 -8.08
N ARG A 155 11.57 15.07 -8.65
CA ARG A 155 10.88 13.92 -8.09
C ARG A 155 11.53 13.49 -6.77
N GLU A 156 12.85 13.23 -6.78
CA GLU A 156 13.61 12.85 -5.58
C GLU A 156 13.57 13.92 -4.49
N PHE A 157 13.59 15.19 -4.87
CA PHE A 157 13.45 16.31 -3.96
C PHE A 157 12.08 16.31 -3.28
N PHE A 158 10.98 16.24 -4.05
CA PHE A 158 9.63 16.13 -3.50
C PHE A 158 9.49 14.94 -2.55
N PHE A 159 10.04 13.79 -2.95
CA PHE A 159 10.05 12.57 -2.15
C PHE A 159 10.80 12.69 -0.84
N ASN A 160 11.99 13.28 -0.85
CA ASN A 160 12.83 13.34 0.33
C ASN A 160 12.34 14.41 1.30
N VAL A 161 11.68 15.48 0.82
CA VAL A 161 11.08 16.50 1.68
C VAL A 161 9.77 16.00 2.30
N ILE A 162 8.83 15.49 1.51
CA ILE A 162 7.54 14.98 2.02
C ILE A 162 7.74 13.65 2.76
N GLY A 163 8.56 12.76 2.20
CA GLY A 163 8.84 11.44 2.76
C GLY A 163 9.86 11.43 3.89
N GLY A 164 10.72 12.46 4.00
CA GLY A 164 11.63 12.66 5.15
C GLY A 164 10.95 13.37 6.33
N ALA A 165 9.87 14.12 6.07
CA ALA A 165 8.98 14.63 7.13
C ALA A 165 8.14 13.52 7.79
N LEU A 166 8.02 12.36 7.13
CA LEU A 166 7.42 11.17 7.70
C LEU A 166 8.49 10.41 8.50
N PRO A 167 8.28 10.11 9.79
CA PRO A 167 9.27 9.39 10.59
C PRO A 167 9.59 8.04 9.94
N ALA A 168 10.87 7.67 9.94
CA ALA A 168 11.35 6.38 9.40
C ALA A 168 10.63 5.17 10.05
N ASN A 169 10.19 5.36 11.29
CA ASN A 169 9.23 4.52 11.97
C ASN A 169 7.87 5.23 12.01
N LEU A 170 7.16 5.24 10.88
CA LEU A 170 5.72 5.33 10.90
C LEU A 170 5.22 4.06 11.59
N ASP A 171 5.24 4.05 12.92
CA ASP A 171 4.18 3.36 13.64
C ASP A 171 2.90 3.90 13.00
N ALA A 172 2.20 3.01 12.29
CA ALA A 172 1.04 3.37 11.49
C ALA A 172 0.17 4.34 12.28
N PRO A 173 -0.37 5.40 11.65
CA PRO A 173 -1.15 6.39 12.38
C PRO A 173 -2.17 5.65 13.25
N ARG A 174 -2.09 5.86 14.58
CA ARG A 174 -2.93 5.24 15.62
C ARG A 174 -4.38 5.71 15.49
N ILE A 175 -4.98 5.45 14.34
CA ILE A 175 -6.40 5.52 14.09
C ILE A 175 -6.86 4.11 14.46
N GLY A 176 -7.61 3.95 15.56
CA GLY A 176 -7.82 2.64 16.21
C GLY A 176 -8.36 1.48 15.34
N ALA A 177 -8.78 1.72 14.10
CA ALA A 177 -9.08 0.70 13.11
C ALA A 177 -7.82 0.10 12.42
N LEU A 178 -6.80 0.93 12.18
CA LEU A 178 -5.52 0.51 11.59
C LEU A 178 -4.67 -0.30 12.56
N ASP A 179 -4.76 -0.04 13.87
CA ASP A 179 -4.08 -0.85 14.89
C ASP A 179 -4.62 -2.29 14.94
N LYS A 180 -5.95 -2.46 14.94
CA LYS A 180 -6.56 -3.79 14.86
C LYS A 180 -6.21 -4.51 13.55
N TYR A 181 -6.14 -3.76 12.45
CA TYR A 181 -5.73 -4.31 11.16
C TYR A 181 -4.27 -4.78 11.18
N ASN A 182 -3.37 -3.98 11.75
CA ASN A 182 -1.95 -4.32 11.89
C ASN A 182 -1.73 -5.47 12.88
N GLU A 183 -2.51 -5.55 13.96
CA GLU A 183 -2.49 -6.67 14.90
C GLU A 183 -2.92 -7.97 14.20
N VAL A 184 -3.99 -7.92 13.40
CA VAL A 184 -4.44 -9.05 12.58
C VAL A 184 -3.38 -9.45 11.55
N LEU A 185 -2.74 -8.48 10.87
CA LEU A 185 -1.64 -8.73 9.93
C LEU A 185 -0.41 -9.33 10.59
N ASN A 186 0.00 -8.83 11.75
CA ASN A 186 1.12 -9.37 12.52
C ASN A 186 0.82 -10.79 13.01
N TYR A 187 -0.42 -11.05 13.44
CA TYR A 187 -0.89 -12.38 13.80
C TYR A 187 -0.88 -13.33 12.58
N LEU A 188 -1.39 -12.88 11.44
CA LEU A 188 -1.35 -13.60 10.16
C LEU A 188 0.09 -13.96 9.78
N ASN A 189 1.02 -13.02 9.93
CA ASN A 189 2.41 -13.18 9.53
C ASN A 189 3.19 -14.13 10.45
N LYS A 190 3.02 -13.99 11.77
CA LYS A 190 3.65 -14.86 12.77
C LYS A 190 3.18 -16.31 12.65
N ASN A 191 1.96 -16.52 12.14
CA ASN A 191 1.32 -17.82 12.04
C ASN A 191 1.17 -18.32 10.59
N LYS A 192 1.98 -17.84 9.62
CA LYS A 192 1.93 -18.28 8.21
C LYS A 192 1.84 -19.80 8.04
N ILE A 193 2.58 -20.55 8.86
CA ILE A 193 2.57 -22.02 8.86
C ILE A 193 1.18 -22.57 9.16
N ILE A 194 0.43 -21.96 10.09
CA ILE A 194 -0.94 -22.39 10.44
C ILE A 194 -1.87 -22.28 9.22
N TYR A 195 -1.75 -21.24 8.41
CA TYR A 195 -2.55 -21.11 7.19
C TYR A 195 -2.24 -22.21 6.18
N PHE A 196 -0.96 -22.58 6.01
CA PHE A 196 -0.59 -23.73 5.17
C PHE A 196 -1.16 -25.05 5.72
N LEU A 197 -1.12 -25.26 7.04
CA LEU A 197 -1.71 -26.44 7.66
C LEU A 197 -3.24 -26.50 7.49
N ILE A 198 -3.93 -25.37 7.64
CA ILE A 198 -5.37 -25.26 7.38
C ILE A 198 -5.68 -25.55 5.90
N LEU A 199 -4.87 -25.02 4.98
CA LEU A 199 -5.03 -25.27 3.54
C LEU A 199 -4.92 -26.77 3.22
N LEU A 200 -3.90 -27.43 3.76
CA LEU A 200 -3.70 -28.87 3.58
C LEU A 200 -4.86 -29.67 4.17
N ALA A 201 -5.34 -29.30 5.36
CA ALA A 201 -6.51 -29.92 5.97
C ALA A 201 -7.75 -29.75 5.09
N LEU A 202 -8.01 -28.56 4.56
CA LEU A 202 -9.15 -28.31 3.67
C LEU A 202 -9.04 -29.10 2.36
N LEU A 203 -7.85 -29.23 1.79
CA LEU A 203 -7.61 -30.06 0.60
C LEU A 203 -7.85 -31.55 0.89
N ALA A 204 -7.41 -32.04 2.05
CA ALA A 204 -7.64 -33.41 2.49
C ALA A 204 -9.14 -33.69 2.72
N VAL A 205 -9.85 -32.77 3.37
CA VAL A 205 -11.31 -32.88 3.55
C VAL A 205 -12.03 -32.84 2.20
N LEU A 206 -11.60 -31.98 1.28
CA LEU A 206 -12.15 -31.92 -0.08
C LEU A 206 -11.94 -33.25 -0.81
N TRP A 207 -10.75 -33.84 -0.72
CA TRP A 207 -10.45 -35.15 -1.27
C TRP A 207 -11.37 -36.23 -0.69
N LEU A 208 -11.50 -36.29 0.64
CA LEU A 208 -12.35 -37.26 1.35
C LEU A 208 -13.83 -37.12 1.03
N LEU A 209 -14.32 -35.92 0.74
CA LEU A 209 -15.71 -35.73 0.30
C LEU A 209 -15.92 -36.23 -1.12
N VAL A 210 -14.95 -36.02 -2.00
CA VAL A 210 -15.11 -36.34 -3.43
C VAL A 210 -14.85 -37.81 -3.71
N MET A 211 -13.78 -38.39 -3.13
CA MET A 211 -13.35 -39.80 -3.30
C MET A 211 -13.22 -40.25 -4.77
N SER A 212 -12.90 -39.30 -5.65
CA SER A 212 -12.69 -39.54 -7.08
C SER A 212 -11.62 -38.57 -7.58
N LEU A 213 -10.54 -39.12 -8.13
CA LEU A 213 -9.42 -38.34 -8.66
C LEU A 213 -9.86 -37.35 -9.73
N GLU A 214 -10.71 -37.81 -10.65
CA GLU A 214 -11.19 -37.00 -11.77
C GLU A 214 -12.03 -35.80 -11.29
N LEU A 215 -13.00 -36.04 -10.41
CA LEU A 215 -13.83 -34.96 -9.83
C LEU A 215 -13.01 -34.00 -8.97
N PHE A 216 -12.02 -34.52 -8.24
CA PHE A 216 -11.14 -33.69 -7.41
C PHE A 216 -10.30 -32.75 -8.26
N LEU A 217 -9.68 -33.24 -9.33
CA LEU A 217 -8.92 -32.43 -10.28
C LEU A 217 -9.80 -31.38 -10.98
N VAL A 218 -11.05 -31.73 -11.31
CA VAL A 218 -12.01 -30.75 -11.85
C VAL A 218 -12.29 -29.63 -10.85
N ILE A 219 -12.51 -29.97 -9.56
CA ILE A 219 -12.74 -28.95 -8.53
C ILE A 219 -11.50 -28.09 -8.32
N LEU A 220 -10.30 -28.67 -8.29
CA LEU A 220 -9.05 -27.92 -8.21
C LEU A 220 -8.87 -26.97 -9.41
N SER A 221 -9.12 -27.43 -10.63
CA SER A 221 -9.10 -26.58 -11.83
C SER A 221 -10.10 -25.42 -11.72
N GLN A 222 -11.29 -25.65 -11.16
CA GLN A 222 -12.24 -24.57 -10.91
C GLN A 222 -11.77 -23.60 -9.83
N ILE A 223 -11.14 -24.07 -8.75
CA ILE A 223 -10.52 -23.21 -7.73
C ILE A 223 -9.44 -22.35 -8.39
N SER A 224 -8.57 -22.97 -9.19
CA SER A 224 -7.49 -22.26 -9.88
C SER A 224 -8.01 -21.20 -10.84
N PHE A 225 -9.04 -21.54 -11.63
CA PHE A 225 -9.70 -20.57 -12.50
C PHE A 225 -10.31 -19.41 -11.71
N SER A 226 -11.06 -19.70 -10.63
CA SER A 226 -11.67 -18.67 -9.78
C SER A 226 -10.63 -17.75 -9.15
N LEU A 227 -9.50 -18.29 -8.69
CA LEU A 227 -8.37 -17.52 -8.17
C LEU A 227 -7.75 -16.63 -9.23
N GLY A 228 -7.46 -17.19 -10.41
CA GLY A 228 -6.90 -16.45 -11.52
C GLY A 228 -7.80 -15.28 -11.94
N VAL A 229 -9.11 -15.51 -12.07
CA VAL A 229 -10.07 -14.44 -12.38
C VAL A 229 -10.16 -13.41 -11.27
N LEU A 230 -10.22 -13.83 -10.00
CA LEU A 230 -10.32 -12.91 -8.87
C LEU A 230 -9.11 -11.98 -8.76
N ILE A 231 -7.92 -12.47 -9.13
CA ILE A 231 -6.67 -11.68 -9.14
C ILE A 231 -6.59 -10.82 -10.42
N MET A 232 -6.81 -11.42 -11.59
CA MET A 232 -6.57 -10.75 -12.87
C MET A 232 -7.66 -9.75 -13.25
N LEU A 233 -8.92 -9.98 -12.87
CA LEU A 233 -10.02 -9.13 -13.30
C LEU A 233 -9.95 -7.71 -12.71
N PRO A 234 -9.70 -7.51 -11.39
CA PRO A 234 -9.45 -6.18 -10.87
C PRO A 234 -8.21 -5.53 -11.48
N TYR A 235 -7.13 -6.29 -11.67
CA TYR A 235 -5.89 -5.79 -12.30
C TYR A 235 -6.13 -5.27 -13.72
N LEU A 236 -6.81 -6.06 -14.56
CA LEU A 236 -7.20 -5.64 -15.91
C LEU A 236 -8.14 -4.44 -15.88
N GLY A 237 -9.07 -4.39 -14.94
CA GLY A 237 -9.95 -3.23 -14.75
C GLY A 237 -9.17 -1.94 -14.47
N ILE A 238 -8.13 -2.02 -13.64
CA ILE A 238 -7.25 -0.87 -13.35
C ILE A 238 -6.48 -0.42 -14.61
N ILE A 239 -5.89 -1.36 -15.35
CA ILE A 239 -5.15 -1.05 -16.60
C ILE A 239 -6.08 -0.42 -17.64
N VAL A 240 -7.30 -0.94 -17.79
CA VAL A 240 -8.28 -0.38 -18.73
C VAL A 240 -8.68 1.03 -18.30
N TYR A 241 -8.89 1.26 -17.01
CA TYR A 241 -9.19 2.60 -16.49
C TYR A 241 -8.03 3.56 -16.75
N GLU A 242 -6.79 3.15 -16.48
CA GLU A 242 -5.59 3.93 -16.74
C GLU A 242 -5.49 4.34 -18.21
N ASN A 243 -5.74 3.41 -19.14
CA ASN A 243 -5.67 3.68 -20.58
C ASN A 243 -6.84 4.52 -21.13
N LEU A 244 -8.05 4.37 -20.60
CA LEU A 244 -9.24 5.04 -21.13
C LEU A 244 -9.56 6.39 -20.46
N VAL A 245 -9.40 6.46 -19.14
CA VAL A 245 -9.79 7.63 -18.33
C VAL A 245 -8.57 8.42 -17.86
N GLY A 246 -7.44 7.74 -17.66
CA GLY A 246 -6.24 8.32 -17.09
C GLY A 246 -6.31 8.42 -15.56
N ILE A 247 -5.25 7.97 -14.90
CA ILE A 247 -5.03 8.25 -13.48
C ILE A 247 -4.51 9.68 -13.39
N ASP A 248 -5.25 10.55 -12.69
CA ASP A 248 -4.88 11.96 -12.51
C ASP A 248 -4.88 12.32 -11.03
N THR A 249 -3.68 12.56 -10.51
CA THR A 249 -3.44 12.93 -9.12
C THR A 249 -3.20 14.43 -8.92
N THR A 250 -3.30 15.23 -10.00
CA THR A 250 -3.15 16.69 -9.98
C THR A 250 -3.99 17.37 -8.90
N PRO A 251 -5.28 17.03 -8.70
CA PRO A 251 -6.10 17.70 -7.69
C PRO A 251 -5.63 17.39 -6.26
N ILE A 252 -5.10 16.20 -6.02
CA ILE A 252 -4.58 15.81 -4.70
C ILE A 252 -3.28 16.54 -4.42
N LEU A 253 -2.35 16.55 -5.38
CA LEU A 253 -1.11 17.31 -5.24
C LEU A 253 -1.42 18.80 -5.02
N GLY A 254 -2.32 19.38 -5.81
CA GLY A 254 -2.77 20.76 -5.64
C GLY A 254 -3.44 21.03 -4.29
N SER A 255 -4.18 20.06 -3.74
CA SER A 255 -4.80 20.16 -2.41
C SER A 255 -3.79 20.15 -1.26
N MET A 256 -2.68 19.40 -1.39
CA MET A 256 -1.61 19.37 -0.37
C MET A 256 -0.95 20.74 -0.17
N PHE A 257 -1.01 21.60 -1.19
CA PHE A 257 -0.42 22.94 -1.18
C PHE A 257 -1.47 24.07 -1.17
N GLY A 258 -2.73 23.76 -0.81
CA GLY A 258 -3.79 24.75 -0.63
C GLY A 258 -4.29 25.44 -1.91
N SER A 259 -4.02 24.85 -3.08
CA SER A 259 -4.29 25.45 -4.40
C SER A 259 -5.42 24.77 -5.19
N GLY A 260 -6.22 23.88 -4.58
CA GLY A 260 -7.23 23.09 -5.30
C GLY A 260 -8.57 22.92 -4.58
N ALA A 261 -9.63 22.75 -5.37
CA ALA A 261 -10.96 22.38 -4.88
C ALA A 261 -10.94 21.00 -4.19
N ILE A 262 -11.77 20.89 -3.15
CA ILE A 262 -11.91 19.73 -2.25
C ILE A 262 -12.03 18.42 -3.04
N PHE A 263 -11.14 17.47 -2.72
CA PHE A 263 -11.08 16.08 -3.19
C PHE A 263 -12.25 15.63 -4.09
N GLY A 264 -12.14 15.87 -5.39
CA GLY A 264 -13.09 15.32 -6.36
C GLY A 264 -13.05 13.79 -6.32
N PHE A 265 -14.21 13.14 -6.48
CA PHE A 265 -14.34 11.68 -6.49
C PHE A 265 -13.32 10.99 -7.43
N LYS A 266 -13.04 11.60 -8.58
CA LYS A 266 -12.04 11.12 -9.56
C LYS A 266 -10.61 11.06 -8.97
N ALA A 267 -10.23 12.02 -8.14
CA ALA A 267 -8.90 12.09 -7.55
C ALA A 267 -8.73 11.03 -6.45
N ILE A 268 -9.73 10.86 -5.59
CA ILE A 268 -9.77 9.78 -4.59
C ILE A 268 -9.71 8.42 -5.27
N LEU A 269 -10.52 8.22 -6.32
CA LEU A 269 -10.51 6.99 -7.10
C LEU A 269 -9.13 6.72 -7.72
N SER A 270 -8.46 7.75 -8.24
CA SER A 270 -7.11 7.64 -8.83
C SER A 270 -6.08 7.17 -7.79
N VAL A 271 -6.12 7.67 -6.55
CA VAL A 271 -5.23 7.20 -5.47
C VAL A 271 -5.55 5.77 -5.06
N ILE A 272 -6.83 5.43 -4.93
CA ILE A 272 -7.24 4.05 -4.61
C ILE A 272 -6.70 3.10 -5.69
N LEU A 273 -6.88 3.44 -6.96
CA LEU A 273 -6.37 2.64 -8.07
C LEU A 273 -4.84 2.53 -8.06
N LEU A 274 -4.11 3.60 -7.74
CA LEU A 274 -2.65 3.56 -7.57
C LEU A 274 -2.22 2.65 -6.41
N MET A 275 -2.91 2.71 -5.27
CA MET A 275 -2.66 1.81 -4.15
C MET A 275 -2.88 0.35 -4.53
N PHE A 276 -3.93 0.05 -5.28
CA PHE A 276 -4.17 -1.29 -5.81
C PHE A 276 -3.10 -1.69 -6.82
N LEU A 277 -2.78 -0.85 -7.80
CA LEU A 277 -1.76 -1.12 -8.82
C LEU A 277 -0.41 -1.46 -8.17
N ARG A 278 -0.04 -0.73 -7.11
CA ARG A 278 1.18 -0.98 -6.34
C ARG A 278 1.11 -2.25 -5.50
N THR A 279 -0.09 -2.67 -5.11
CA THR A 279 -0.32 -3.95 -4.45
C THR A 279 -0.12 -5.12 -5.43
N TYR A 280 -0.41 -4.93 -6.71
CA TYR A 280 -0.14 -5.90 -7.78
C TYR A 280 1.34 -5.94 -8.16
N SER A 281 2.16 -6.59 -7.33
CA SER A 281 3.53 -6.94 -7.72
C SER A 281 3.56 -7.90 -8.91
N SER A 282 4.67 -7.93 -9.65
CA SER A 282 4.88 -8.89 -10.75
C SER A 282 4.66 -10.33 -10.31
N PHE A 283 4.93 -10.64 -9.03
CA PHE A 283 4.64 -11.95 -8.44
C PHE A 283 3.15 -12.25 -8.38
N ILE A 284 2.31 -11.32 -7.90
CA ILE A 284 0.84 -11.51 -7.86
C ILE A 284 0.28 -11.68 -9.28
N VAL A 285 0.73 -10.85 -10.22
CA VAL A 285 0.26 -10.91 -11.60
C VAL A 285 0.66 -12.25 -12.24
N ALA A 286 1.92 -12.67 -12.09
CA ALA A 286 2.38 -13.97 -12.58
C ALA A 286 1.60 -15.14 -11.94
N PHE A 287 1.36 -15.08 -10.63
CA PHE A 287 0.55 -16.07 -9.92
C PHE A 287 -0.88 -16.12 -10.47
N GLY A 288 -1.51 -14.96 -10.66
CA GLY A 288 -2.83 -14.84 -11.28
C GLY A 288 -2.88 -15.47 -12.68
N ILE A 289 -1.90 -15.16 -13.54
CA ILE A 289 -1.79 -15.72 -14.90
C ILE A 289 -1.63 -17.24 -14.86
N VAL A 290 -0.73 -17.77 -14.03
CA VAL A 290 -0.48 -19.22 -13.90
C VAL A 290 -1.75 -19.95 -13.45
N PHE A 291 -2.43 -19.43 -12.43
CA PHE A 291 -3.67 -20.03 -11.91
C PHE A 291 -4.80 -19.98 -12.94
N LEU A 292 -4.90 -18.88 -13.69
CA LEU A 292 -5.87 -18.72 -14.76
C LEU A 292 -5.56 -19.70 -15.91
N ALA A 293 -4.31 -19.86 -16.31
CA ALA A 293 -3.87 -20.81 -17.34
C ALA A 293 -4.15 -22.26 -16.94
N ILE A 294 -3.78 -22.66 -15.72
CA ILE A 294 -4.08 -23.99 -15.16
C ILE A 294 -5.59 -24.23 -15.11
N GLY A 295 -6.35 -23.22 -14.68
CA GLY A 295 -7.81 -23.28 -14.63
C GLY A 295 -8.46 -23.47 -15.99
N ILE A 296 -8.00 -22.72 -17.01
CA ILE A 296 -8.46 -22.85 -18.39
C ILE A 296 -8.08 -24.23 -18.96
N ALA A 297 -6.82 -24.66 -18.81
CA ALA A 297 -6.35 -25.94 -19.30
C ALA A 297 -7.14 -27.11 -18.70
N GLY A 298 -7.38 -27.10 -17.39
CA GLY A 298 -8.17 -28.12 -16.71
C GLY A 298 -9.64 -28.13 -17.15
N ARG A 299 -10.25 -26.96 -17.40
CA ARG A 299 -11.60 -26.89 -17.98
C ARG A 299 -11.64 -27.48 -19.40
N PHE A 300 -10.69 -27.12 -20.26
CA PHE A 300 -10.62 -27.66 -21.62
C PHE A 300 -10.42 -29.18 -21.63
N TYR A 301 -9.52 -29.69 -20.79
CA TYR A 301 -9.27 -31.12 -20.63
C TYR A 301 -10.55 -31.88 -20.22
N TRP A 302 -11.30 -31.35 -19.24
CA TRP A 302 -12.58 -31.91 -18.82
C TRP A 302 -13.63 -31.92 -19.95
N PHE A 303 -13.78 -30.80 -20.67
CA PHE A 303 -14.71 -30.72 -21.81
C PHE A 303 -14.35 -31.69 -22.94
N SER A 304 -13.05 -31.89 -23.20
CA SER A 304 -12.57 -32.83 -24.21
C SER A 304 -12.79 -34.29 -23.78
N SER A 305 -12.49 -34.63 -22.53
CA SER A 305 -12.73 -35.98 -21.97
C SER A 305 -14.22 -36.35 -22.02
N LYS A 306 -15.10 -35.40 -21.64
CA LYS A 306 -16.56 -35.62 -21.64
C LYS A 306 -17.15 -35.80 -23.06
N LYS A 307 -16.52 -35.22 -24.09
CA LYS A 307 -16.89 -35.46 -25.50
C LYS A 307 -16.48 -36.86 -25.97
N ASN A 308 -15.32 -37.35 -25.56
CA ASN A 308 -14.84 -38.69 -25.93
C ASN A 308 -15.64 -39.81 -25.26
N VAL A 309 -16.09 -39.61 -24.01
CA VAL A 309 -16.95 -40.60 -23.32
C VAL A 309 -18.34 -40.70 -23.97
N LYS A 310 -18.93 -39.60 -24.43
CA LYS A 310 -20.22 -39.63 -25.15
C LYS A 310 -20.15 -40.27 -26.55
N SER A 311 -18.96 -40.37 -27.15
CA SER A 311 -18.78 -40.95 -28.49
C SER A 311 -18.57 -42.47 -28.46
N THR A 312 -18.53 -43.10 -27.27
CA THR A 312 -18.24 -44.54 -27.11
C THR A 312 -19.49 -45.36 -26.72
N GLU A 313 -20.68 -44.77 -26.65
CA GLU A 313 -21.94 -45.51 -26.49
C GLU A 313 -22.74 -45.53 -27.80
N LEU A 314 -22.56 -46.61 -28.57
CA LEU A 314 -23.62 -47.28 -29.34
C LEU A 314 -23.07 -48.55 -30.03
N PRO A 315 -23.19 -49.74 -29.44
CA PRO A 315 -23.55 -50.91 -30.22
C PRO A 315 -25.05 -50.82 -30.48
N LYS A 316 -25.45 -50.68 -31.75
CA LYS A 316 -26.83 -50.90 -32.19
C LYS A 316 -27.32 -52.24 -31.62
N PRO A 317 -28.52 -52.32 -31.01
CA PRO A 317 -29.08 -53.62 -30.65
C PRO A 317 -29.30 -54.44 -31.93
N GLU A 318 -28.71 -55.64 -31.97
CA GLU A 318 -28.96 -56.62 -33.01
C GLU A 318 -30.47 -56.84 -33.15
N ALA A 319 -30.99 -56.55 -34.33
CA ALA A 319 -32.37 -56.84 -34.67
C ALA A 319 -32.55 -58.36 -34.71
N LYS A 320 -33.38 -58.88 -33.78
CA LYS A 320 -33.84 -60.26 -33.75
C LYS A 320 -34.33 -60.73 -35.15
N PRO A 321 -34.07 -61.98 -35.55
CA PRO A 321 -34.56 -62.50 -36.82
C PRO A 321 -36.09 -62.60 -36.81
N LYS A 322 -36.74 -62.04 -37.83
CA LYS A 322 -38.20 -62.17 -38.05
C LYS A 322 -38.55 -63.63 -38.42
N PRO A 323 -39.56 -64.24 -37.78
CA PRO A 323 -40.01 -65.58 -38.15
C PRO A 323 -40.81 -65.56 -39.47
N GLY A 324 -40.74 -66.69 -40.17
CA GLY A 324 -41.07 -66.87 -41.58
C GLY A 324 -42.44 -66.38 -42.08
N LYS A 325 -42.43 -65.82 -43.29
CA LYS A 325 -43.60 -65.86 -44.17
C LYS A 325 -43.57 -67.18 -44.97
N ARG A 326 -44.51 -68.07 -44.67
CA ARG A 326 -44.89 -69.18 -45.55
C ARG A 326 -45.29 -68.61 -46.93
N LYS A 327 -44.59 -69.03 -47.99
CA LYS A 327 -45.08 -68.93 -49.36
C LYS A 327 -46.19 -69.98 -49.53
N LYS A 328 -47.38 -69.55 -49.90
CA LYS A 328 -48.36 -70.41 -50.59
C LYS A 328 -47.96 -70.46 -52.05
N SER A 329 -47.69 -71.66 -52.54
CA SER A 329 -47.91 -72.08 -53.93
C SER A 329 -48.97 -73.16 -53.90
#